data_AF-A0AA90NY10-F1
#
_entry.id   AF-A0AA90NY10-F1
#
_cell.length_a   1.000
_cell.length_b   1.000
_cell.length_c   1.000
_cell.angle_alpha   90.00
_cell.angle_beta   90.00
_cell.angle_gamma   90.00
#
_symmetry.space_group_name_H-M   'P 1'
#
loop_
_entity.id
_entity.type
_entity.pdbx_description
1 polymer ?
#
loop_
_entity_poly.entity_id
_entity_poly.type
_entity_poly.pdbx_seq_one_letter_code
_entity_poly.pdbx_strand_id
1 'polypeptide(L)'
;MHFVTGSDKIKITNIYSSNERSDMMKNLLSKVFSKKAKIQIEFCQNNLDRFLNEQTVADYGKFLANPRIQYKEYECLSECKLCKKTPYAKVNGQIMSGEDSQDLLNQLHDELK
;
A
#
# COMPACT_ATOMS: atom_id res chain seq x y z
N MET A 1 52.23 -51.56 19.19
CA MET A 1 50.95 -51.53 18.44
C MET A 1 50.62 -50.09 18.07
N HIS A 2 50.25 -49.85 16.80
CA HIS A 2 49.39 -48.79 16.21
C HIS A 2 49.49 -47.31 16.69
N PHE A 3 49.68 -46.28 15.83
CA PHE A 3 48.86 -45.80 14.67
C PHE A 3 47.46 -45.33 15.12
N VAL A 4 46.84 -44.21 14.67
CA VAL A 4 47.09 -43.13 13.67
C VAL A 4 46.16 -41.93 14.05
N THR A 5 46.19 -40.64 13.64
CA THR A 5 46.93 -39.67 12.75
C THR A 5 46.98 -38.30 13.50
N GLY A 6 47.50 -37.14 13.04
CA GLY A 6 48.17 -36.72 11.81
C GLY A 6 47.43 -35.65 10.98
N SER A 7 48.10 -34.53 10.64
CA SER A 7 47.83 -33.56 9.53
C SER A 7 46.75 -32.45 9.67
N ASP A 8 46.88 -31.23 9.10
CA ASP A 8 48.08 -30.44 8.70
C ASP A 8 47.77 -28.99 8.20
N LYS A 9 48.83 -28.20 7.97
CA LYS A 9 49.02 -27.12 6.95
C LYS A 9 48.11 -25.88 6.86
N ILE A 10 48.77 -24.76 7.20
CA ILE A 10 48.60 -23.40 6.65
C ILE A 10 48.47 -23.40 5.11
N LYS A 11 47.64 -22.50 4.55
CA LYS A 11 47.94 -21.86 3.25
C LYS A 11 47.69 -20.36 3.25
N ILE A 12 48.75 -19.62 2.96
CA ILE A 12 48.71 -18.21 2.54
C ILE A 12 48.43 -18.19 1.03
N THR A 13 47.53 -17.32 0.57
CA THR A 13 47.64 -16.70 -0.76
C THR A 13 46.80 -15.42 -0.81
N ASN A 14 47.48 -14.27 -0.90
CA ASN A 14 46.98 -13.13 -1.66
C ASN A 14 47.41 -13.34 -3.14
N ILE A 15 47.18 -12.35 -4.02
CA ILE A 15 47.54 -12.32 -5.45
C ILE A 15 46.56 -13.12 -6.33
N TYR A 16 45.57 -12.42 -6.88
CA TYR A 16 45.65 -11.99 -8.29
C TYR A 16 44.83 -10.71 -8.50
N SER A 17 45.31 -9.81 -9.36
CA SER A 17 44.64 -8.55 -9.69
C SER A 17 43.83 -8.67 -10.98
N SER A 18 43.08 -7.61 -11.32
CA SER A 18 42.30 -7.39 -12.55
C SER A 18 40.89 -8.01 -12.57
N ASN A 19 39.86 -7.20 -12.27
CA ASN A 19 38.99 -6.66 -13.33
C ASN A 19 38.09 -5.51 -12.82
N GLU A 20 38.57 -4.26 -12.90
CA GLU A 20 37.80 -3.05 -12.54
C GLU A 20 36.75 -2.70 -13.62
N ARG A 21 35.65 -3.47 -13.71
CA ARG A 21 34.49 -3.09 -14.55
C ARG A 21 33.18 -3.87 -14.28
N SER A 22 32.62 -3.80 -13.06
CA SER A 22 31.27 -4.34 -12.79
C SER A 22 30.34 -3.41 -11.97
N ASP A 23 30.83 -2.28 -11.47
CA ASP A 23 30.06 -1.30 -10.68
C ASP A 23 29.39 -0.20 -11.54
N MET A 24 29.13 -0.48 -12.82
CA MET A 24 28.48 0.46 -13.75
C MET A 24 27.33 -0.16 -14.58
N MET A 25 26.68 -1.23 -14.09
CA MET A 25 25.44 -1.73 -14.72
C MET A 25 24.45 -2.36 -13.73
N LYS A 26 24.13 -1.66 -12.63
CA LYS A 26 23.02 -2.02 -11.73
C LYS A 26 22.02 -0.88 -11.58
N ASN A 27 21.05 -0.89 -12.50
CA ASN A 27 19.75 -0.22 -12.44
C ASN A 27 19.70 1.32 -12.47
N LEU A 28 20.36 1.93 -13.46
CA LEU A 28 19.99 3.28 -13.97
C LEU A 28 18.65 3.28 -14.77
N LEU A 29 17.80 2.26 -14.61
CA LEU A 29 16.51 2.09 -15.29
C LEU A 29 15.30 2.26 -14.36
N SER A 30 15.51 2.61 -13.09
CA SER A 30 14.45 2.75 -12.08
C SER A 30 13.54 3.98 -12.23
N LYS A 31 13.69 4.77 -13.31
CA LYS A 31 13.19 6.15 -13.38
C LYS A 31 12.38 6.52 -14.65
N VAL A 32 11.62 5.59 -15.22
CA VAL A 32 10.53 5.94 -16.17
C VAL A 32 9.25 5.13 -15.86
N PHE A 33 8.64 5.38 -14.70
CA PHE A 33 7.24 5.08 -14.46
C PHE A 33 6.54 6.36 -13.99
N SER A 34 5.62 6.89 -14.81
CA SER A 34 4.69 7.94 -14.43
C SER A 34 3.65 7.36 -13.47
N LYS A 35 4.08 7.13 -12.22
CA LYS A 35 3.32 6.46 -11.18
C LYS A 35 2.18 7.39 -10.75
N LYS A 36 0.99 7.23 -11.37
CA LYS A 36 -0.22 8.00 -11.04
C LYS A 36 -0.38 8.10 -9.52
N ALA A 37 -0.76 9.29 -9.04
CA ALA A 37 -0.87 9.59 -7.61
C ALA A 37 -1.70 8.54 -6.87
N LYS A 38 -1.22 8.14 -5.70
CA LYS A 38 -1.99 7.34 -4.75
C LYS A 38 -2.99 8.24 -4.01
N ILE A 39 -4.10 7.64 -3.59
CA ILE A 39 -5.14 8.29 -2.79
C ILE A 39 -5.25 7.56 -1.45
N GLN A 40 -5.26 8.32 -0.36
CA GLN A 40 -5.51 7.80 0.97
C GLN A 40 -6.98 8.01 1.34
N ILE A 41 -7.66 6.97 1.81
CA ILE A 41 -9.10 7.01 2.15
C ILE A 41 -9.30 6.45 3.56
N GLU A 42 -9.72 7.28 4.49
CA GLU A 42 -10.03 6.85 5.86
C GLU A 42 -11.55 6.74 6.04
N PHE A 43 -12.02 5.59 6.53
CA PHE A 43 -13.42 5.31 6.79
C PHE A 43 -13.71 5.24 8.29
N CYS A 44 -14.94 5.56 8.67
CA CYS A 44 -15.47 5.45 10.02
C CYS A 44 -16.40 4.23 10.07
N GLN A 45 -16.06 3.19 10.84
CA GLN A 45 -16.87 1.96 10.93
C GLN A 45 -18.29 2.29 11.42
N ASN A 46 -18.40 3.11 12.47
CA ASN A 46 -19.67 3.69 12.95
C ASN A 46 -20.50 4.47 11.92
N ASN A 47 -19.96 4.74 10.72
CA ASN A 47 -20.67 5.34 9.58
C ASN A 47 -20.96 4.30 8.48
N LEU A 48 -20.00 3.41 8.18
CA LEU A 48 -20.22 2.26 7.30
C LEU A 48 -21.41 1.43 7.79
N ASP A 49 -21.45 1.09 9.08
CA ASP A 49 -22.53 0.33 9.75
C ASP A 49 -23.93 0.98 9.63
N ARG A 50 -24.03 2.23 9.17
CA ARG A 50 -25.29 3.00 9.04
C ARG A 50 -25.77 3.15 7.61
N PHE A 51 -24.86 3.13 6.64
CA PHE A 51 -25.14 3.55 5.27
C PHE A 51 -24.66 2.53 4.21
N LEU A 52 -23.59 1.78 4.50
CA LEU A 52 -23.13 0.70 3.63
C LEU A 52 -24.12 -0.47 3.73
N ASN A 53 -24.57 -0.95 2.57
CA ASN A 53 -25.55 -2.03 2.46
C ASN A 53 -25.03 -3.15 1.53
N GLU A 54 -25.62 -4.33 1.61
CA GLU A 54 -25.16 -5.54 0.90
C GLU A 54 -24.94 -5.34 -0.61
N GLN A 55 -25.75 -4.50 -1.26
CA GLN A 55 -25.63 -4.19 -2.68
C GLN A 55 -24.34 -3.40 -2.93
N THR A 56 -24.13 -2.34 -2.16
CA THR A 56 -22.93 -1.47 -2.25
C THR A 56 -21.63 -2.14 -1.77
N VAL A 57 -21.66 -3.08 -0.81
CA VAL A 57 -20.46 -3.76 -0.27
C VAL A 57 -19.59 -4.36 -1.38
N ALA A 58 -20.24 -5.02 -2.36
CA ALA A 58 -19.53 -5.66 -3.47
C ALA A 58 -18.80 -4.64 -4.38
N ASP A 59 -19.36 -3.44 -4.55
CA ASP A 59 -18.78 -2.39 -5.40
C ASP A 59 -17.71 -1.57 -4.66
N TYR A 60 -17.87 -1.31 -3.36
CA TYR A 60 -16.76 -0.84 -2.51
C TYR A 60 -15.58 -1.82 -2.55
N GLY A 61 -15.83 -3.13 -2.51
CA GLY A 61 -14.77 -4.16 -2.63
C GLY A 61 -14.01 -4.07 -3.97
N LYS A 62 -14.72 -3.91 -5.09
CA LYS A 62 -14.12 -3.73 -6.43
C LYS A 62 -13.31 -2.43 -6.53
N PHE A 63 -13.84 -1.34 -5.96
CA PHE A 63 -13.19 -0.04 -5.91
C PHE A 63 -11.89 -0.10 -5.09
N LEU A 64 -11.95 -0.56 -3.83
CA LEU A 64 -10.82 -0.61 -2.90
C LEU A 64 -9.70 -1.57 -3.32
N ALA A 65 -9.97 -2.52 -4.23
CA ALA A 65 -8.95 -3.37 -4.85
C ALA A 65 -8.00 -2.62 -5.82
N ASN A 66 -8.26 -1.35 -6.15
CA ASN A 66 -7.42 -0.55 -7.03
C ASN A 66 -6.06 -0.22 -6.37
N PRO A 67 -4.91 -0.58 -6.98
CA PRO A 67 -3.57 -0.41 -6.37
C PRO A 67 -3.11 1.05 -6.18
N ARG A 68 -3.88 2.04 -6.68
CA ARG A 68 -3.69 3.46 -6.33
C ARG A 68 -4.30 3.85 -4.99
N ILE A 69 -5.29 3.11 -4.50
CA ILE A 69 -5.93 3.38 -3.21
C ILE A 69 -5.04 2.84 -2.08
N GLN A 70 -5.02 3.56 -0.97
CA GLN A 70 -4.63 3.03 0.33
C GLN A 70 -5.76 3.41 1.29
N TYR A 71 -6.53 2.43 1.76
CA TYR A 71 -7.62 2.70 2.67
C TYR A 71 -7.33 2.20 4.08
N LYS A 72 -8.01 2.79 5.06
CA LYS A 72 -7.97 2.35 6.46
C LYS A 72 -9.31 2.64 7.13
N GLU A 73 -9.80 1.65 7.86
CA GLU A 73 -10.93 1.81 8.76
C GLU A 73 -10.47 2.24 10.15
N TYR A 74 -11.30 3.06 10.78
CA TYR A 74 -11.20 3.44 12.18
C TYR A 74 -12.58 3.28 12.81
N GLU A 75 -12.63 2.90 14.10
CA GLU A 75 -13.88 2.82 14.88
C GLU A 75 -14.67 4.14 14.79
N CYS A 76 -13.96 5.28 14.90
CA CYS A 76 -14.51 6.62 14.76
C CYS A 76 -13.46 7.61 14.21
N LEU A 77 -13.86 8.48 13.27
CA LEU A 77 -13.03 9.60 12.77
C LEU A 77 -13.35 10.95 13.47
N SER A 78 -14.04 10.92 14.61
CA SER A 78 -14.52 12.08 15.40
C SER A 78 -15.54 13.03 14.73
N GLU A 79 -15.89 12.82 13.46
CA GLU A 79 -16.89 13.62 12.72
C GLU A 79 -18.35 13.31 13.13
N CYS A 80 -18.63 13.15 14.44
CA CYS A 80 -19.86 12.58 14.98
C CYS A 80 -21.18 13.30 14.58
N LYS A 81 -21.10 14.56 14.13
CA LYS A 81 -22.25 15.33 13.59
C LYS A 81 -22.57 15.00 12.13
N LEU A 82 -21.57 14.59 11.34
CA LEU A 82 -21.69 14.15 9.96
C LEU A 82 -22.03 12.65 9.90
N CYS A 83 -21.34 11.86 10.72
CA CYS A 83 -21.47 10.41 10.86
C CYS A 83 -22.90 9.90 11.09
N LYS A 84 -23.78 10.75 11.65
CA LYS A 84 -25.20 10.45 11.91
C LYS A 84 -26.18 10.99 10.84
N LYS A 85 -25.67 11.68 9.80
CA LYS A 85 -26.48 12.36 8.78
C LYS A 85 -26.30 11.76 7.39
N THR A 86 -25.05 11.52 6.99
CA THR A 86 -24.69 11.08 5.64
C THR A 86 -23.57 10.06 5.69
N PRO A 87 -23.42 9.21 4.66
CA PRO A 87 -22.18 8.49 4.41
C PRO A 87 -21.05 9.48 4.13
N TYR A 88 -19.86 9.22 4.67
CA TYR A 88 -18.67 10.03 4.41
C TYR A 88 -17.37 9.21 4.47
N ALA A 89 -16.35 9.74 3.81
CA ALA A 89 -14.97 9.28 3.90
C ALA A 89 -14.03 10.48 4.05
N LYS A 90 -12.81 10.23 4.56
CA LYS A 90 -11.74 11.25 4.62
C LYS A 90 -10.69 10.92 3.56
N VAL A 91 -10.72 11.66 2.45
CA VAL A 91 -9.86 11.46 1.27
C VAL A 91 -8.70 12.44 1.33
N ASN A 92 -7.47 11.93 1.40
CA ASN A 92 -6.24 12.72 1.56
C ASN A 92 -6.31 13.77 2.70
N GLY A 93 -7.07 13.45 3.76
CA GLY A 93 -7.33 14.33 4.90
C GLY A 93 -8.56 15.24 4.79
N GLN A 94 -9.16 15.39 3.60
CA GLN A 94 -10.37 16.19 3.36
C GLN A 94 -11.64 15.34 3.49
N ILE A 95 -12.76 15.94 3.90
CA ILE A 95 -14.04 15.22 4.02
C ILE A 95 -14.77 15.21 2.68
N MET A 96 -15.21 14.02 2.26
CA MET A 96 -16.15 13.81 1.15
C MET A 96 -17.38 13.06 1.66
N SER A 97 -18.57 13.39 1.16
CA SER A 97 -19.84 12.84 1.64
C SER A 97 -20.89 12.81 0.53
N GLY A 98 -21.57 11.68 0.40
CA GLY A 98 -22.68 11.52 -0.56
C GLY A 98 -24.05 11.65 0.08
N GLU A 99 -25.08 11.75 -0.77
CA GLU A 99 -26.48 11.62 -0.34
C GLU A 99 -26.77 10.20 0.18
N ASP A 100 -26.23 9.18 -0.51
CA ASP A 100 -26.22 7.78 -0.09
C ASP A 100 -24.85 7.11 -0.32
N SER A 101 -24.75 5.82 0.01
CA SER A 101 -23.49 5.07 -0.06
C SER A 101 -22.99 4.86 -1.49
N GLN A 102 -23.89 4.80 -2.48
CA GLN A 102 -23.54 4.73 -3.90
C GLN A 102 -23.10 6.10 -4.43
N ASP A 103 -23.75 7.19 -4.01
CA ASP A 103 -23.30 8.55 -4.35
C ASP A 103 -21.89 8.83 -3.79
N LEU A 104 -21.63 8.48 -2.52
CA LEU A 104 -20.27 8.55 -1.98
C LEU A 104 -19.28 7.72 -2.81
N LEU A 105 -19.66 6.50 -3.22
CA LEU A 105 -18.79 5.66 -4.05
C LEU A 105 -18.52 6.29 -5.44
N ASN A 106 -19.52 6.96 -6.04
CA ASN A 106 -19.36 7.68 -7.30
C ASN A 106 -18.36 8.84 -7.15
N GLN A 107 -18.49 9.66 -6.09
CA GLN A 107 -17.54 10.75 -5.80
C GLN A 107 -16.12 10.21 -5.57
N LEU A 108 -15.97 9.09 -4.84
CA LEU A 108 -14.69 8.43 -4.62
C LEU A 108 -14.07 7.86 -5.92
N HIS A 109 -14.91 7.48 -6.90
CA HIS A 109 -14.48 7.09 -8.25
C HIS A 109 -14.01 8.29 -9.10
N ASP A 110 -14.56 9.49 -8.89
CA ASP A 110 -14.17 10.69 -9.63
C ASP A 110 -12.76 11.18 -9.25
N GLU A 111 -12.41 11.15 -7.96
CA GLU A 111 -11.06 11.46 -7.44
C GLU A 111 -9.94 10.61 -8.08
N LEU A 112 -10.26 9.41 -8.59
CA LEU A 112 -9.30 8.50 -9.18
C LEU A 112 -8.96 8.77 -10.65
N LYS A 113 -9.58 9.72 -11.35
CA LYS A 113 -9.44 9.83 -12.82
C LYS A 113 -8.03 10.25 -13.27
#